data_AF-A0A432DTK2-F1
#
_entry.id   AF-A0A432DTK2-F1
#
_cell.length_a   1.000
_cell.length_b   1.000
_cell.length_c   1.000
_cell.angle_alpha   90.00
_cell.angle_beta   90.00
_cell.angle_gamma   90.00
#
_symmetry.space_group_name_H-M   'P 1'
#
loop_
_entity.id
_entity.type
_entity.pdbx_description
1 polymer ?
#
loop_
_entity_poly.entity_id
_entity_poly.type
_entity_poly.pdbx_seq_one_letter_code
_entity_poly.pdbx_strand_id
1 'polypeptide(L)'
;MYNFKQGLRKDYDEILQMQLNNVKYLKNIKSDSIFTGKTNEFSHEYLGNFFLNFELYRELQHLKMKETKCTGRLIFEEGNEQLITFKISSANGVHMNGEFKYNTADKAITYFETHYFQENYPVVQRKTTDGKTFDYKLGDASLIFDFYKKNDSYIPAMTRLEGDKFTSYYNDETHVRKFSREMVYNTFTPSDKKGLDPKVDFKISIWNNDTVKENKVNTTLLSEEEKAFVNGK
;
A
#
# COMPACT_ATOMS: atom_id res chain seq x y z
N MET A 1 9.97 1.62 -8.89
CA MET A 1 8.75 2.02 -9.64
C MET A 1 8.06 0.75 -10.12
N TYR A 2 6.74 0.65 -9.99
CA TYR A 2 6.00 -0.52 -10.43
C TYR A 2 6.00 -0.67 -11.96
N ASN A 3 6.31 -1.87 -12.46
CA ASN A 3 6.24 -2.20 -13.89
C ASN A 3 5.00 -3.08 -14.16
N PHE A 4 3.99 -2.49 -14.81
CA PHE A 4 2.72 -3.17 -15.09
C PHE A 4 2.85 -4.42 -15.94
N LYS A 5 3.75 -4.42 -16.93
CA LYS A 5 3.97 -5.57 -17.82
C LYS A 5 4.49 -6.77 -17.03
N GLN A 6 5.50 -6.55 -16.19
CA GLN A 6 6.04 -7.59 -15.33
C GLN A 6 5.03 -8.02 -14.26
N GLY A 7 4.27 -7.06 -13.70
CA GLY A 7 3.24 -7.37 -12.70
C GLY A 7 2.13 -8.25 -13.25
N LEU A 8 1.70 -8.04 -14.51
CA LEU A 8 0.69 -8.88 -15.17
C LEU A 8 1.22 -10.27 -15.51
N ARG A 9 2.52 -10.38 -15.84
CA ARG A 9 3.20 -11.65 -16.09
C ARG A 9 3.55 -12.42 -14.83
N LYS A 10 3.43 -11.79 -13.67
CA LYS A 10 3.88 -12.30 -12.36
C LYS A 10 5.40 -12.47 -12.25
N ASP A 11 6.15 -11.71 -13.04
CA ASP A 11 7.62 -11.64 -13.01
C ASP A 11 8.07 -10.68 -11.90
N TYR A 12 7.66 -10.97 -10.66
CA TYR A 12 7.74 -10.02 -9.56
C TYR A 12 9.17 -9.73 -9.08
N ASP A 13 10.09 -10.69 -9.27
CA ASP A 13 11.54 -10.55 -9.02
C ASP A 13 12.18 -9.37 -9.77
N GLU A 14 11.60 -9.00 -10.93
CA GLU A 14 12.07 -7.91 -11.79
C GLU A 14 11.57 -6.53 -11.32
N ILE A 15 10.64 -6.48 -10.37
CA ILE A 15 9.95 -5.26 -9.94
C ILE A 15 10.34 -4.89 -8.51
N LEU A 16 10.43 -5.89 -7.64
CA LEU A 16 10.61 -5.71 -6.21
C LEU A 16 11.65 -6.70 -5.70
N GLN A 17 12.78 -6.15 -5.25
CA GLN A 17 13.74 -6.87 -4.44
C GLN A 17 13.74 -6.25 -3.06
N MET A 18 13.20 -6.99 -2.09
CA MET A 18 13.15 -6.56 -0.69
C MET A 18 14.05 -7.45 0.14
N GLN A 19 15.02 -6.84 0.81
CA GLN A 19 15.61 -7.46 1.99
C GLN A 19 14.62 -7.26 3.13
N LEU A 20 13.83 -8.30 3.44
CA LEU A 20 12.88 -8.24 4.56
C LEU A 20 13.59 -7.95 5.90
N ASN A 21 14.88 -8.30 6.01
CA ASN A 21 15.76 -7.96 7.14
C ASN A 21 15.91 -6.44 7.40
N ASN A 22 15.61 -5.58 6.42
CA ASN A 22 15.70 -4.12 6.54
C ASN A 22 14.36 -3.44 6.87
N VAL A 23 13.28 -4.21 7.05
CA VAL A 23 12.00 -3.71 7.53
C VAL A 23 12.11 -3.49 9.04
N LYS A 24 12.12 -2.23 9.48
CA LYS A 24 12.27 -1.87 10.90
C LYS A 24 11.10 -2.33 11.75
N TYR A 25 9.90 -2.21 11.17
CA TYR A 25 8.64 -2.51 11.82
C TYR A 25 7.64 -3.05 10.80
N LEU A 26 7.00 -4.15 11.17
CA LEU A 26 5.87 -4.72 10.46
C LEU A 26 4.74 -4.97 11.46
N LYS A 27 3.61 -4.31 11.24
CA LYS A 27 2.36 -4.65 11.91
C LYS A 27 1.43 -5.33 10.92
N ASN A 28 1.02 -6.55 11.21
CA ASN A 28 0.05 -7.29 10.40
C ASN A 28 -1.05 -7.83 11.32
N ILE A 29 -2.19 -7.16 11.34
CA ILE A 29 -3.37 -7.63 12.07
C ILE A 29 -4.31 -8.25 11.04
N LYS A 30 -4.69 -9.51 11.25
CA LYS A 30 -5.75 -10.19 10.49
C LYS A 30 -6.80 -10.67 11.48
N SER A 31 -8.08 -10.57 11.13
CA SER A 31 -9.17 -11.18 11.89
C SER A 31 -9.24 -12.69 11.66
N ASP A 32 -9.66 -13.45 12.68
CA ASP A 32 -9.71 -14.94 12.76
C ASP A 32 -10.75 -15.62 11.83
N SER A 33 -11.07 -15.02 10.68
CA SER A 33 -12.08 -15.61 9.80
C SER A 33 -11.61 -16.97 9.24
N ILE A 34 -12.33 -18.02 9.63
CA ILE A 34 -12.08 -19.44 9.29
C ILE A 34 -12.11 -19.65 7.76
N PHE A 35 -12.85 -18.83 7.02
CA PHE A 35 -12.77 -18.78 5.56
C PHE A 35 -11.60 -17.89 5.12
N THR A 36 -10.43 -18.50 4.99
CA THR A 36 -9.25 -17.81 4.42
C THR A 36 -9.37 -17.57 2.91
N GLY A 37 -10.40 -18.12 2.26
CA GLY A 37 -10.77 -17.88 0.87
C GLY A 37 -9.55 -17.74 -0.04
N LYS A 38 -8.53 -18.59 0.14
CA LYS A 38 -7.19 -18.39 -0.44
C LYS A 38 -7.35 -18.25 -1.95
N THR A 39 -7.37 -17.01 -2.39
CA THR A 39 -7.08 -16.65 -3.77
C THR A 39 -5.56 -16.63 -3.87
N ASN A 40 -5.00 -16.55 -5.08
CA ASN A 40 -3.55 -16.35 -5.26
C ASN A 40 -3.15 -14.94 -4.75
N GLU A 41 -3.24 -14.68 -3.44
CA GLU A 41 -3.20 -13.36 -2.80
C GLU A 41 -1.89 -12.61 -3.06
N PHE A 42 -0.83 -13.29 -3.49
CA PHE A 42 0.29 -12.61 -4.15
C PHE A 42 -0.09 -12.23 -5.59
N SER A 43 -0.85 -11.14 -5.67
CA SER A 43 -1.46 -10.63 -6.89
C SER A 43 -0.78 -9.36 -7.38
N HIS A 44 -1.06 -9.02 -8.64
CA HIS A 44 -0.73 -7.75 -9.26
C HIS A 44 -1.05 -6.56 -8.35
N GLU A 45 -2.24 -6.58 -7.73
CA GLU A 45 -2.75 -5.56 -6.81
C GLU A 45 -1.95 -5.52 -5.51
N TYR A 46 -1.70 -6.69 -4.90
CA TYR A 46 -0.95 -6.77 -3.65
C TYR A 46 0.45 -6.17 -3.78
N LEU A 47 1.14 -6.48 -4.88
CA LEU A 47 2.45 -5.91 -5.20
C LEU A 47 2.35 -4.42 -5.55
N GLY A 48 1.32 -4.04 -6.31
CA GLY A 48 1.06 -2.65 -6.69
C GLY A 48 0.97 -1.71 -5.48
N ASN A 49 0.32 -2.17 -4.41
CA ASN A 49 0.13 -1.41 -3.17
C ASN A 49 1.44 -1.05 -2.41
N PHE A 50 2.62 -1.45 -2.90
CA PHE A 50 3.91 -0.95 -2.37
C PHE A 50 4.41 0.30 -3.10
N PHE A 51 3.80 0.71 -4.21
CA PHE A 51 4.34 1.74 -5.08
C PHE A 51 3.33 2.85 -5.35
N LEU A 52 3.68 4.10 -5.04
CA LEU A 52 2.84 5.27 -5.30
C LEU A 52 2.42 5.38 -6.78
N ASN A 53 3.29 5.03 -7.73
CA ASN A 53 2.92 5.13 -9.15
C ASN A 53 1.80 4.15 -9.57
N PHE A 54 1.63 3.04 -8.84
CA PHE A 54 0.50 2.15 -9.02
C PHE A 54 -0.79 2.80 -8.51
N GLU A 55 -0.70 3.48 -7.36
CA GLU A 55 -1.82 4.22 -6.77
C GLU A 55 -2.30 5.35 -7.68
N LEU A 56 -1.38 6.19 -8.14
CA LEU A 56 -1.70 7.28 -9.06
C LEU A 56 -2.34 6.75 -10.34
N TYR A 57 -1.87 5.61 -10.85
CA TYR A 57 -2.52 4.96 -11.99
C TYR A 57 -3.95 4.54 -11.67
N ARG A 58 -4.20 3.96 -10.49
CA ARG A 58 -5.55 3.53 -10.06
C ARG A 58 -6.50 4.72 -9.96
N GLU A 59 -6.08 5.82 -9.34
CA GLU A 59 -6.90 7.05 -9.28
C GLU A 59 -7.15 7.64 -10.67
N LEU A 60 -6.14 7.64 -11.55
CA LEU A 60 -6.32 8.06 -12.94
C LEU A 60 -7.34 7.19 -13.69
N GLN A 61 -7.46 5.88 -13.39
CA GLN A 61 -8.52 5.06 -13.98
C GLN A 61 -9.91 5.50 -13.54
N HIS A 62 -10.08 5.83 -12.26
CA HIS A 62 -11.33 6.38 -11.75
C HIS A 62 -11.69 7.72 -12.40
N LEU A 63 -10.71 8.62 -12.55
CA LEU A 63 -10.89 9.91 -13.23
C LEU A 63 -11.27 9.78 -14.71
N LYS A 64 -10.88 8.67 -15.37
CA LYS A 64 -11.22 8.40 -16.77
C LYS A 64 -12.61 7.79 -16.97
N MET A 65 -13.28 7.35 -15.90
CA MET A 65 -14.64 6.83 -16.03
C MET A 65 -15.61 7.95 -16.40
N LYS A 66 -16.55 7.65 -17.31
CA LYS A 66 -17.65 8.57 -17.62
C LYS A 66 -18.43 8.84 -16.35
N GLU A 67 -18.88 10.08 -16.18
CA GLU A 67 -19.69 10.52 -15.02
C GLU A 67 -18.96 10.58 -13.68
N THR A 68 -17.63 10.35 -13.66
CA THR A 68 -16.82 10.65 -12.48
C THR A 68 -16.82 12.15 -12.19
N LYS A 69 -17.03 12.50 -10.92
CA LYS A 69 -16.89 13.88 -10.43
C LYS A 69 -15.65 13.96 -9.58
N CYS A 70 -14.79 14.93 -9.85
CA CYS A 70 -13.60 15.19 -9.04
C CYS A 70 -13.52 16.66 -8.63
N THR A 71 -12.98 16.91 -7.44
CA THR A 71 -12.62 18.25 -6.98
C THR A 71 -11.25 18.20 -6.32
N GLY A 72 -10.46 19.24 -6.51
CA GLY A 72 -9.16 19.41 -5.88
C GLY A 72 -9.04 20.81 -5.29
N ARG A 73 -8.35 20.96 -4.17
CA ARG A 73 -8.14 22.25 -3.49
C ARG A 73 -6.71 22.34 -2.97
N LEU A 74 -6.02 23.41 -3.33
CA LEU A 74 -4.81 23.84 -2.62
C LEU A 74 -5.25 24.37 -1.25
N ILE A 75 -4.81 23.72 -0.18
CA ILE A 75 -5.15 24.07 1.20
C ILE A 75 -4.20 25.12 1.75
N PHE A 76 -2.90 24.91 1.56
CA PHE A 76 -1.88 25.91 1.87
C PHE A 76 -0.66 25.74 0.97
N GLU A 77 0.13 26.81 0.90
CA GLU A 77 1.44 26.84 0.26
C GLU A 77 2.41 27.58 1.19
N GLU A 78 3.52 26.94 1.53
CA GLU A 78 4.59 27.52 2.33
C GLU A 78 5.94 27.22 1.68
N GLY A 79 6.63 28.27 1.24
CA GLY A 79 7.88 28.13 0.49
C GLY A 79 7.69 27.28 -0.76
N ASN A 80 8.31 26.10 -0.79
CA ASN A 80 8.21 25.16 -1.91
C ASN A 80 7.23 24.01 -1.64
N GLU A 81 6.52 23.97 -0.51
CA GLU A 81 5.59 22.88 -0.18
C GLU A 81 4.13 23.34 -0.35
N GLN A 82 3.36 22.56 -1.09
CA GLN A 82 1.92 22.71 -1.27
C GLN A 82 1.19 21.52 -0.66
N LEU A 83 0.16 21.76 0.17
CA LEU A 83 -0.80 20.73 0.56
C LEU A 83 -2.04 20.83 -0.32
N ILE A 84 -2.34 19.75 -1.04
CA ILE A 84 -3.49 19.67 -1.93
C ILE A 84 -4.39 18.55 -1.47
N THR A 85 -5.69 18.83 -1.32
CA THR A 85 -6.72 17.82 -1.04
C THR A 85 -7.52 17.52 -2.31
N PHE A 86 -8.05 16.31 -2.40
CA PHE A 86 -8.92 15.91 -3.50
C PHE A 86 -10.08 15.04 -3.02
N LYS A 87 -11.14 15.05 -3.82
CA LYS A 87 -12.28 14.16 -3.69
C LYS A 87 -12.66 13.62 -5.06
N ILE A 88 -12.89 12.32 -5.18
CA ILE A 88 -13.30 11.66 -6.42
C ILE A 88 -14.54 10.82 -6.11
N SER A 89 -15.62 11.03 -6.85
CA SER A 89 -16.82 10.20 -6.84
C SER A 89 -16.92 9.50 -8.18
N SER A 90 -16.58 8.21 -8.19
CA SER A 90 -16.54 7.39 -9.40
C SER A 90 -17.91 6.84 -9.74
N ALA A 91 -18.20 6.66 -11.03
CA ALA A 91 -19.48 6.12 -11.50
C ALA A 91 -19.76 4.67 -11.05
N ASN A 92 -18.73 3.91 -10.67
CA ASN A 92 -18.86 2.55 -10.15
C ASN A 92 -19.17 2.48 -8.64
N GLY A 93 -19.50 3.60 -8.00
CA GLY A 93 -19.85 3.64 -6.57
C GLY A 93 -18.67 3.74 -5.62
N VAL A 94 -17.45 3.98 -6.12
CA VAL A 94 -16.27 4.27 -5.28
C VAL A 94 -16.15 5.77 -5.04
N HIS A 95 -16.10 6.16 -3.76
CA HIS A 95 -15.74 7.51 -3.35
C HIS A 95 -14.33 7.52 -2.77
N MET A 96 -13.56 8.55 -3.09
CA MET A 96 -12.21 8.76 -2.57
C MET A 96 -12.10 10.14 -1.97
N ASN A 97 -11.47 10.24 -0.81
CA ASN A 97 -10.97 11.51 -0.25
C ASN A 97 -9.48 11.33 0.02
N GLY A 98 -8.67 12.30 -0.38
CA GLY A 98 -7.24 12.21 -0.13
C GLY A 98 -6.56 13.56 -0.09
N GLU A 99 -5.28 13.51 0.22
CA GLU A 99 -4.40 14.65 0.22
C GLU A 99 -2.99 14.25 -0.20
N PHE A 100 -2.25 15.20 -0.74
CA PHE A 100 -0.85 15.01 -1.06
C PHE A 100 -0.06 16.29 -0.86
N LYS A 101 1.20 16.13 -0.47
CA LYS A 101 2.17 17.22 -0.42
C LYS A 101 2.98 17.23 -1.70
N TYR A 102 3.11 18.40 -2.29
CA TYR A 102 3.87 18.60 -3.53
C TYR A 102 4.98 19.63 -3.30
N ASN A 103 6.21 19.23 -3.60
CA ASN A 103 7.36 20.13 -3.63
C ASN A 103 7.46 20.78 -5.02
N THR A 104 7.28 22.10 -5.09
CA THR A 104 7.24 22.85 -6.35
C THR A 104 8.61 23.01 -7.00
N ALA A 105 9.69 23.06 -6.20
CA ALA A 105 11.06 23.16 -6.71
C ALA A 105 11.54 21.84 -7.32
N ASP A 106 11.32 20.73 -6.60
CA ASP A 106 11.72 19.39 -7.03
C ASP A 106 10.69 18.73 -7.97
N LYS A 107 9.49 19.32 -8.08
CA LYS A 107 8.35 18.81 -8.86
C LYS A 107 7.96 17.38 -8.46
N ALA A 108 7.91 17.13 -7.15
CA ALA A 108 7.75 15.80 -6.59
C ALA A 108 6.63 15.74 -5.55
N ILE A 109 5.89 14.64 -5.54
CA ILE A 109 4.97 14.31 -4.45
C ILE A 109 5.81 13.73 -3.30
N THR A 110 5.71 14.33 -2.13
CA THR A 110 6.51 13.98 -0.95
C THR A 110 5.70 13.26 0.13
N TYR A 111 4.38 13.38 0.06
CA TYR A 111 3.41 12.66 0.88
C TYR A 111 2.16 12.42 0.06
N PHE A 112 1.52 11.27 0.24
CA PHE A 112 0.26 10.95 -0.41
C PHE A 112 -0.61 10.08 0.49
N GLU A 113 -1.87 10.48 0.68
CA GLU A 113 -2.86 9.73 1.42
C GLU A 113 -4.18 9.71 0.66
N THR A 114 -4.83 8.55 0.64
CA THR A 114 -6.14 8.37 0.01
C THR A 114 -6.99 7.40 0.81
N HIS A 115 -8.27 7.72 0.94
CA HIS A 115 -9.29 6.94 1.64
C HIS A 115 -10.38 6.56 0.65
N TYR A 116 -10.54 5.26 0.45
CA TYR A 116 -11.55 4.64 -0.38
C TYR A 116 -12.78 4.29 0.47
N PHE A 117 -13.94 4.77 0.04
CA PHE A 117 -15.25 4.40 0.56
C PHE A 117 -16.00 3.63 -0.53
N GLN A 118 -16.25 2.35 -0.28
CA GLN A 118 -16.65 1.40 -1.34
C GLN A 118 -17.98 0.70 -1.06
N GLU A 119 -18.76 1.21 -0.13
CA GLU A 119 -20.08 0.67 0.23
C GLU A 119 -21.03 0.56 -0.97
N ASN A 120 -20.95 1.48 -1.94
CA ASN A 120 -21.79 1.47 -3.14
C ASN A 120 -21.19 0.65 -4.30
N TYR A 121 -19.98 0.13 -4.16
CA TYR A 121 -19.36 -0.69 -5.19
C TYR A 121 -20.06 -2.05 -5.31
N PRO A 122 -20.37 -2.57 -6.51
CA PRO A 122 -21.09 -3.84 -6.66
C PRO A 122 -20.39 -5.02 -5.98
N VAL A 123 -21.18 -5.98 -5.51
CA VAL A 123 -20.66 -7.31 -5.13
C VAL A 123 -20.09 -7.97 -6.39
N VAL A 124 -18.90 -8.55 -6.27
CA VAL A 124 -18.23 -9.26 -7.37
C VAL A 124 -18.05 -10.71 -7.02
N GLN A 125 -18.31 -11.58 -7.99
CA GLN A 125 -18.07 -13.00 -7.83
C GLN A 125 -16.58 -13.31 -8.00
N ARG A 126 -16.03 -14.12 -7.10
CA ARG A 126 -14.63 -14.55 -7.06
C ARG A 126 -14.55 -16.07 -7.04
N LYS A 127 -13.37 -16.60 -7.40
CA LYS A 127 -13.07 -18.03 -7.38
C LYS A 127 -11.79 -18.28 -6.57
N THR A 128 -11.84 -19.23 -5.65
CA THR A 128 -10.69 -19.69 -4.85
C THR A 128 -9.73 -20.51 -5.71
N THR A 129 -8.53 -20.80 -5.18
CA THR A 129 -7.54 -21.64 -5.88
C THR A 129 -8.00 -23.08 -6.10
N ASP A 130 -8.85 -23.62 -5.23
CA ASP A 130 -9.49 -24.94 -5.37
C ASP A 130 -10.78 -24.90 -6.20
N GLY A 131 -11.10 -23.76 -6.84
CA GLY A 131 -12.16 -23.65 -7.83
C GLY A 131 -13.55 -23.32 -7.29
N LYS A 132 -13.69 -23.11 -5.98
CA LYS A 132 -14.96 -22.72 -5.33
C LYS A 132 -15.27 -21.25 -5.61
N THR A 133 -16.54 -20.98 -5.87
CA THR A 133 -17.04 -19.63 -6.13
C THR A 133 -17.57 -19.02 -4.84
N PHE A 134 -17.34 -17.73 -4.65
CA PHE A 134 -17.89 -16.96 -3.53
C PHE A 134 -18.16 -15.52 -3.96
N ASP A 135 -19.08 -14.85 -3.30
CA ASP A 135 -19.37 -13.44 -3.55
C ASP A 135 -18.53 -12.56 -2.64
N TYR A 136 -18.05 -11.44 -3.17
CA TYR A 136 -17.10 -10.57 -2.49
C TYR A 136 -17.52 -9.11 -2.59
N LYS A 137 -17.63 -8.45 -1.44
CA LYS A 137 -17.88 -7.02 -1.31
C LYS A 137 -16.60 -6.32 -0.86
N LEU A 138 -16.23 -5.28 -1.60
CA LEU A 138 -15.12 -4.42 -1.21
C LEU A 138 -15.48 -3.64 0.04
N GLY A 139 -14.51 -3.54 0.95
CA GLY A 139 -14.59 -2.72 2.14
C GLY A 139 -14.02 -1.33 1.91
N ASP A 140 -13.95 -0.56 2.98
CA ASP A 140 -13.27 0.74 2.98
C ASP A 140 -11.77 0.51 3.15
N ALA A 141 -10.95 1.37 2.54
CA ALA A 141 -9.49 1.23 2.60
C ALA A 141 -8.79 2.58 2.71
N SER A 142 -7.64 2.61 3.38
CA SER A 142 -6.76 3.78 3.41
C SER A 142 -5.36 3.40 2.95
N LEU A 143 -4.73 4.28 2.18
CA LEU A 143 -3.38 4.11 1.68
C LEU A 143 -2.57 5.36 1.94
N ILE A 144 -1.39 5.21 2.54
CA ILE A 144 -0.48 6.31 2.88
C ILE A 144 0.90 5.98 2.34
N PHE A 145 1.53 6.95 1.68
CA PHE A 145 2.92 6.95 1.28
C PHE A 145 3.61 8.20 1.83
N ASP A 146 4.77 7.99 2.44
CA ASP A 146 5.63 9.06 2.91
C ASP A 146 7.04 8.88 2.35
N PHE A 147 7.71 9.99 2.05
CA PHE A 147 9.02 10.01 1.41
C PHE A 147 9.95 11.02 2.08
N TYR A 148 11.23 10.66 2.18
CA TYR A 148 12.27 11.58 2.62
C TYR A 148 13.26 11.84 1.47
N LYS A 149 13.86 13.04 1.47
CA LYS A 149 14.87 13.41 0.47
C LYS A 149 16.25 12.93 0.89
N LYS A 150 16.97 12.26 -0.01
CA LYS A 150 18.38 11.87 0.14
C LYS A 150 19.08 11.91 -1.22
N ASN A 151 20.19 12.62 -1.32
CA ASN A 151 20.99 12.76 -2.55
C ASN A 151 20.11 13.08 -3.78
N ASP A 152 19.29 14.14 -3.66
CA ASP A 152 18.34 14.61 -4.69
C ASP A 152 17.26 13.61 -5.13
N SER A 153 17.11 12.51 -4.41
CA SER A 153 16.09 11.49 -4.66
C SER A 153 15.11 11.40 -3.49
N TYR A 154 13.84 11.18 -3.81
CA TYR A 154 12.83 10.84 -2.80
C TYR A 154 12.80 9.34 -2.59
N ILE A 155 13.10 8.93 -1.37
CA ILE A 155 13.14 7.53 -0.95
C ILE A 155 11.90 7.26 -0.10
N PRO A 156 11.15 6.15 -0.33
CA PRO A 156 10.03 5.79 0.52
C PRO A 156 10.48 5.68 1.99
N ALA A 157 9.87 6.47 2.86
CA ALA A 157 10.04 6.40 4.31
C ALA A 157 9.08 5.37 4.89
N MET A 158 7.83 5.40 4.41
CA MET A 158 6.76 4.56 4.94
C MET A 158 5.69 4.31 3.89
N THR A 159 5.10 3.11 3.97
CA THR A 159 3.86 2.77 3.28
C THR A 159 2.89 2.12 4.25
N ARG A 160 1.66 2.61 4.31
CA ARG A 160 0.59 2.03 5.11
C ARG A 160 -0.62 1.71 4.25
N LEU A 161 -1.22 0.56 4.53
CA LEU A 161 -2.45 0.09 3.92
C LEU A 161 -3.36 -0.43 5.02
N GLU A 162 -4.56 0.12 5.12
CA GLU A 162 -5.59 -0.39 6.02
C GLU A 162 -6.84 -0.73 5.23
N GLY A 163 -7.58 -1.72 5.72
CA GLY A 163 -8.85 -2.12 5.14
C GLY A 163 -9.81 -2.58 6.22
N ASP A 164 -11.07 -2.20 6.10
CA ASP A 164 -12.15 -2.57 7.01
C ASP A 164 -13.39 -2.98 6.23
N LYS A 165 -14.24 -3.83 6.81
CA LYS A 165 -15.51 -4.29 6.22
C LYS A 165 -15.40 -4.98 4.86
N PHE A 166 -14.27 -5.62 4.55
CA PHE A 166 -14.20 -6.48 3.37
C PHE A 166 -15.00 -7.75 3.65
N THR A 167 -16.03 -8.03 2.85
CA THR A 167 -16.99 -9.11 3.16
C THR A 167 -16.97 -10.20 2.09
N SER A 168 -16.84 -11.45 2.52
CA SER A 168 -17.05 -12.63 1.67
C SER A 168 -18.34 -13.33 2.09
N TYR A 169 -19.16 -13.69 1.11
CA TYR A 169 -20.38 -14.48 1.29
C TYR A 169 -20.14 -15.86 0.68
N TYR A 170 -20.22 -16.91 1.49
CA TYR A 170 -19.95 -18.27 1.06
C TYR A 170 -20.73 -19.26 1.92
N ASN A 171 -21.45 -20.21 1.31
CA ASN A 171 -22.23 -21.23 2.02
C ASN A 171 -23.12 -20.68 3.14
N ASP A 172 -23.88 -19.60 2.87
CA ASP A 172 -24.73 -18.88 3.84
C ASP A 172 -23.98 -18.25 5.03
N GLU A 173 -22.66 -18.31 5.04
CA GLU A 173 -21.81 -17.63 6.01
C GLU A 173 -21.34 -16.28 5.48
N THR A 174 -21.28 -15.30 6.39
CA THR A 174 -20.74 -13.96 6.12
C THR A 174 -19.43 -13.78 6.87
N HIS A 175 -18.37 -13.54 6.11
CA HIS A 175 -17.02 -13.38 6.64
C HIS A 175 -16.55 -11.95 6.44
N VAL A 176 -16.40 -11.20 7.54
CA VAL A 176 -15.91 -9.82 7.50
C VAL A 176 -14.44 -9.79 7.89
N ARG A 177 -13.62 -9.11 7.09
CA ARG A 177 -12.18 -8.96 7.29
C ARG A 177 -11.80 -7.52 7.54
N LYS A 178 -10.96 -7.34 8.54
CA LYS A 178 -10.17 -6.13 8.80
C LYS A 178 -8.69 -6.46 8.67
N PHE A 179 -7.92 -5.56 8.07
CA PHE A 179 -6.47 -5.69 7.97
C PHE A 179 -5.77 -4.34 8.09
N SER A 180 -4.54 -4.37 8.56
CA SER A 180 -3.63 -3.23 8.53
C SER A 180 -2.22 -3.75 8.26
N ARG A 181 -1.51 -3.09 7.36
CA ARG A 181 -0.11 -3.30 7.00
C ARG A 181 0.57 -1.94 7.03
N GLU A 182 1.54 -1.79 7.92
CA GLU A 182 2.44 -0.65 7.94
C GLU A 182 3.86 -1.14 7.74
N MET A 183 4.60 -0.46 6.86
CA MET A 183 6.00 -0.71 6.60
C MET A 183 6.78 0.58 6.72
N VAL A 184 7.76 0.59 7.60
CA VAL A 184 8.73 1.68 7.75
C VAL A 184 10.07 1.19 7.21
N TYR A 185 10.60 1.87 6.21
CA TYR A 185 11.86 1.52 5.56
C TYR A 185 13.03 2.12 6.35
N ASN A 186 14.04 1.30 6.66
CA ASN A 186 15.31 1.83 7.18
C ASN A 186 16.02 2.68 6.11
N THR A 187 16.99 3.49 6.55
CA THR A 187 17.88 4.24 5.67
C THR A 187 18.45 3.33 4.58
N PHE A 188 18.05 3.60 3.34
CA PHE A 188 18.49 2.81 2.20
C PHE A 188 20.00 3.01 2.00
N THR A 189 20.75 1.92 2.11
CA THR A 189 22.12 1.81 1.58
C THR A 189 22.03 1.04 0.28
N PRO A 190 22.36 1.66 -0.87
CA PRO A 190 22.43 0.95 -2.13
C PRO A 190 23.35 -0.27 -1.99
N SER A 191 22.88 -1.46 -2.32
CA SER A 191 23.73 -2.64 -2.36
C SER A 191 24.56 -2.64 -3.64
N ASP A 192 25.82 -2.98 -3.51
CA ASP A 192 26.77 -3.29 -4.57
C ASP A 192 26.60 -4.72 -5.12
N LYS A 193 25.74 -5.54 -4.50
CA LYS A 193 25.48 -6.92 -4.92
C LYS A 193 24.40 -6.98 -6.00
N LYS A 194 24.62 -7.82 -7.03
CA LYS A 194 23.60 -8.14 -8.04
C LYS A 194 22.57 -9.10 -7.44
N GLY A 195 21.48 -8.56 -6.89
CA GLY A 195 20.34 -9.32 -6.41
C GLY A 195 20.46 -9.79 -4.95
N LEU A 196 19.43 -10.48 -4.49
CA LEU A 196 19.31 -11.04 -3.14
C LEU A 196 19.55 -12.55 -3.15
N ASP A 197 20.25 -13.05 -2.12
CA ASP A 197 20.43 -14.48 -1.87
C ASP A 197 20.25 -14.76 -0.36
N PRO A 198 19.20 -15.52 0.05
CA PRO A 198 18.14 -16.08 -0.79
C PRO A 198 17.19 -14.99 -1.32
N LYS A 199 16.56 -15.25 -2.48
CA LYS A 199 15.48 -14.41 -3.01
C LYS A 199 14.17 -14.67 -2.25
N VAL A 200 13.31 -13.65 -2.20
CA VAL A 200 11.93 -13.79 -1.70
C VAL A 200 11.12 -14.61 -2.70
N ASP A 201 10.49 -15.71 -2.24
CA ASP A 201 9.53 -16.47 -3.02
C ASP A 201 8.17 -15.76 -3.05
N PHE A 202 7.88 -15.13 -4.18
CA PHE A 202 6.61 -14.46 -4.46
C PHE A 202 5.47 -15.40 -4.86
N LYS A 203 5.68 -16.73 -4.88
CA LYS A 203 4.60 -17.72 -5.05
C LYS A 203 3.81 -17.95 -3.76
N ILE A 204 4.42 -17.60 -2.63
CA ILE A 204 3.81 -17.67 -1.31
C ILE A 204 3.62 -16.25 -0.77
N SER A 205 2.99 -16.13 0.39
CA SER A 205 2.95 -14.83 1.07
C SER A 205 4.38 -14.36 1.34
N ILE A 206 4.71 -13.11 1.03
CA ILE A 206 6.06 -12.57 1.28
C ILE A 206 6.48 -12.71 2.75
N TRP A 207 5.53 -12.71 3.68
CA TRP A 207 5.76 -12.89 5.11
C TRP A 207 6.12 -14.34 5.49
N ASN A 208 5.84 -15.31 4.62
CA ASN A 208 6.29 -16.68 4.81
C ASN A 208 7.75 -16.85 4.35
N ASN A 209 8.37 -15.82 3.76
CA ASN A 209 9.80 -15.81 3.41
C ASN A 209 10.68 -15.28 4.54
N ASP A 210 10.10 -14.87 5.67
CA ASP A 210 10.84 -14.21 6.73
C ASP A 210 11.58 -15.17 7.66
N THR A 211 12.80 -14.79 8.03
CA THR A 211 13.53 -15.25 9.22
C THR A 211 13.44 -14.24 10.37
N VAL A 212 12.54 -13.24 10.30
CA VAL A 212 12.40 -12.18 11.31
C VAL A 212 12.12 -12.80 12.68
N LYS A 213 13.16 -12.86 13.50
CA LYS A 213 13.07 -13.20 14.91
C LYS A 213 12.35 -12.05 15.61
N GLU A 214 11.13 -12.36 16.06
CA GLU A 214 10.30 -11.61 17.00
C GLU A 214 9.47 -10.44 16.44
N ASN A 215 8.16 -10.55 16.68
CA ASN A 215 7.23 -9.43 16.80
C ASN A 215 7.73 -8.46 17.88
N LYS A 216 8.51 -7.43 17.51
CA LYS A 216 8.92 -6.38 18.44
C LYS A 216 7.79 -5.38 18.64
N VAL A 217 6.79 -5.78 19.43
CA VAL A 217 5.66 -4.91 19.81
C VAL A 217 6.09 -3.81 20.80
N ASN A 218 7.29 -3.89 21.41
CA ASN A 218 7.61 -3.10 22.61
C ASN A 218 8.96 -2.35 22.65
N THR A 219 9.60 -1.99 21.53
CA THR A 219 10.84 -1.20 21.58
C THR A 219 10.67 0.18 20.94
N THR A 220 10.88 1.22 21.77
CA THR A 220 10.92 2.63 21.41
C THR A 220 11.67 2.85 20.08
N LEU A 221 10.96 3.42 19.12
CA LEU A 221 11.20 3.32 17.67
C LEU A 221 12.23 4.28 17.07
N LEU A 222 12.94 5.08 17.87
CA LEU A 222 13.88 6.07 17.33
C LEU A 222 15.30 5.48 17.31
N SER A 223 15.99 5.61 16.17
CA SER A 223 17.45 5.48 16.09
C SER A 223 18.12 6.54 16.96
N GLU A 224 19.39 6.36 17.31
CA GLU A 224 20.12 7.36 18.11
C GLU A 224 20.18 8.73 17.41
N GLU A 225 20.22 8.76 16.08
CA GLU A 225 20.16 9.98 15.26
C GLU A 225 18.77 10.63 15.33
N GLU A 226 17.69 9.85 15.22
CA GLU A 226 16.32 10.34 15.38
C GLU A 226 16.05 10.81 16.82
N LYS A 227 16.63 10.15 17.83
CA LYS A 227 16.58 10.60 19.23
C LYS A 227 17.34 11.90 19.42
N ALA A 228 18.51 12.07 18.81
CA ALA A 228 19.28 13.30 18.88
C ALA A 228 18.49 14.47 18.29
N PHE A 229 17.89 14.26 17.11
CA PHE A 229 17.04 15.24 16.44
C PHE A 229 15.82 15.65 17.28
N VAL A 230 15.07 14.68 17.83
CA VAL A 230 13.90 14.96 18.69
C VAL A 230 14.29 15.59 20.03
N ASN A 231 15.46 15.22 20.59
CA ASN A 231 15.95 15.75 21.86
C ASN A 231 16.73 17.07 21.72
N GLY A 232 16.82 17.63 20.51
CA GLY A 232 17.50 18.91 20.26
C GLY A 232 19.00 18.89 20.59
N LYS A 233 19.68 17.76 20.38
CA LYS A 233 21.13 17.61 20.51
C LYS A 233 21.78 17.32 19.17
#